data_AF-X1FSY8-F1
#
_entry.id   AF-X1FSY8-F1
#
_cell.length_a   1.000
_cell.length_b   1.000
_cell.length_c   1.000
_cell.angle_alpha   90.00
_cell.angle_beta   90.00
_cell.angle_gamma   90.00
#
_symmetry.space_group_name_H-M   'P 1'
#
loop_
_entity.id
_entity.type
_entity.pdbx_description
1 polymer ?
#
loop_
_entity_poly.entity_id
_entity_poly.type
_entity_poly.pdbx_seq_one_letter_code
_entity_poly.pdbx_strand_id
1 'polypeptide(L)'
;MRIAKGIFSGILSFVLAVTLVTLGIVITVNLTILNPNFIISELDKLDIYSIIANQVREQIPAEEPYIAQVADETIADLEPWLKEQTATVIYGGCAYLKGDQELNIVIPLEQV
;
A
#
# COMPACT_ATOMS: atom_id res chain seq x y z
N MET A 1 -3.41 -42.54 -34.24
CA MET A 1 -3.05 -41.12 -34.52
C MET A 1 -3.99 -40.09 -33.91
N ARG A 2 -5.33 -40.26 -33.92
CA ARG A 2 -6.27 -39.26 -33.35
C ARG A 2 -6.12 -39.04 -31.84
N ILE A 3 -5.93 -40.11 -31.07
CA ILE A 3 -5.86 -40.07 -29.59
C ILE A 3 -4.57 -39.40 -29.11
N ALA A 4 -3.41 -39.76 -29.68
CA ALA A 4 -2.13 -39.13 -29.36
C ALA A 4 -2.13 -37.62 -29.65
N LYS A 5 -2.76 -37.20 -30.75
CA LYS A 5 -2.89 -35.78 -31.11
C LYS A 5 -3.82 -35.03 -30.14
N GLY A 6 -4.88 -35.69 -29.65
CA GLY A 6 -5.76 -35.17 -28.61
C GLY A 6 -5.06 -35.01 -27.26
N ILE A 7 -4.27 -36.00 -26.84
CA ILE A 7 -3.48 -35.94 -25.59
C ILE A 7 -2.46 -34.80 -25.66
N PHE A 8 -1.72 -34.68 -26.78
CA PHE A 8 -0.74 -33.62 -26.96
C PHE A 8 -1.39 -32.23 -26.96
N SER A 9 -2.54 -32.09 -27.63
CA SER A 9 -3.33 -30.86 -27.63
C SER A 9 -3.85 -30.51 -26.23
N GLY A 10 -4.28 -31.50 -25.46
CA GLY A 10 -4.75 -31.32 -24.08
C GLY A 10 -3.63 -30.85 -23.14
N ILE A 11 -2.46 -31.49 -23.20
CA ILE A 11 -1.28 -31.10 -22.41
C ILE A 11 -0.85 -29.67 -22.77
N LEU A 12 -0.77 -29.35 -24.07
CA LEU A 12 -0.41 -28.00 -24.51
C LEU A 12 -1.40 -26.94 -24.02
N SER A 13 -2.70 -27.26 -24.09
CA SER A 13 -3.76 -26.36 -23.60
C SER A 13 -3.70 -26.18 -22.09
N PHE A 14 -3.40 -27.25 -21.35
CA PHE A 14 -3.24 -27.20 -19.91
C PHE A 14 -2.03 -26.36 -19.50
N VAL A 15 -0.87 -26.57 -20.14
CA VAL A 15 0.34 -25.77 -19.91
C VAL A 15 0.08 -24.30 -20.24
N LEU A 16 -0.62 -24.02 -21.35
CA LEU A 16 -1.00 -22.65 -21.72
C LEU A 16 -1.91 -22.02 -20.66
N ALA A 17 -2.93 -22.75 -20.19
CA ALA A 17 -3.85 -22.27 -19.17
C ALA A 17 -3.13 -21.96 -17.85
N VAL A 18 -2.28 -22.86 -17.39
CA VAL A 18 -1.45 -22.64 -16.19
C VAL A 18 -0.56 -21.41 -16.36
N THR A 19 0.10 -21.28 -17.52
CA THR A 19 0.97 -20.13 -17.81
C THR A 19 0.18 -18.82 -17.78
N LEU A 20 -1.02 -18.77 -18.39
CA LEU A 20 -1.87 -17.58 -18.38
C LEU A 20 -2.30 -17.19 -16.96
N VAL A 21 -2.72 -18.17 -16.16
CA VAL A 21 -3.17 -17.93 -14.78
C VAL A 21 -2.01 -17.42 -13.93
N THR A 22 -0.85 -18.08 -13.98
CA THR A 22 0.33 -17.65 -13.22
C THR A 22 0.77 -16.24 -13.64
N LEU A 23 0.84 -15.97 -14.94
CA LEU A 23 1.22 -14.65 -15.46
C LEU A 23 0.21 -13.57 -15.06
N GLY A 24 -1.09 -13.89 -15.11
CA GLY A 24 -2.14 -12.99 -14.63
C GLY A 24 -1.94 -12.61 -13.16
N ILE A 25 -1.72 -13.59 -12.29
CA ILE A 25 -1.47 -13.35 -10.85
C ILE A 25 -0.22 -12.47 -10.65
N VAL A 26 0.89 -12.80 -11.33
CA VAL A 26 2.14 -12.04 -11.21
C VAL A 26 1.94 -10.58 -11.64
N ILE A 27 1.25 -10.35 -12.76
CA ILE A 27 0.94 -9.00 -13.24
C ILE A 27 0.04 -8.27 -12.25
N THR A 28 -1.01 -8.92 -11.73
CA THR A 28 -1.91 -8.31 -10.75
C THR A 28 -1.16 -7.89 -9.49
N VAL A 29 -0.31 -8.76 -8.94
CA VAL A 29 0.51 -8.44 -7.76
C VAL A 29 1.43 -7.26 -8.05
N ASN A 30 2.11 -7.26 -9.20
CA ASN A 30 3.01 -6.18 -9.60
C ASN A 30 2.30 -4.83 -9.77
N LEU A 31 1.06 -4.83 -10.26
CA LEU A 31 0.25 -3.63 -10.46
C LEU A 31 -0.47 -3.14 -9.20
N THR A 32 -0.61 -3.99 -8.17
CA THR A 32 -1.32 -3.68 -6.92
C THR A 32 -0.33 -3.57 -5.75
N ILE A 33 -0.05 -4.68 -5.05
CA ILE A 33 0.74 -4.74 -3.80
C ILE A 33 2.20 -4.34 -4.03
N LEU A 34 2.72 -4.51 -5.23
CA LEU A 34 4.08 -4.09 -5.60
C LEU A 34 4.11 -2.74 -6.33
N ASN A 35 2.96 -2.05 -6.42
CA ASN A 35 2.85 -0.72 -7.00
C ASN A 35 2.60 0.31 -5.91
N PRO A 36 3.63 1.10 -5.53
CA PRO A 36 3.49 2.08 -4.46
C PRO A 36 2.41 3.12 -4.75
N ASN A 37 2.23 3.52 -6.02
CA ASN A 37 1.18 4.46 -6.41
C ASN A 37 -0.23 3.92 -6.16
N PHE A 38 -0.44 2.62 -6.40
CA PHE A 38 -1.74 1.99 -6.13
C PHE A 38 -2.04 2.02 -4.64
N ILE A 39 -1.09 1.63 -3.80
CA ILE A 39 -1.25 1.60 -2.33
C ILE A 39 -1.49 3.01 -1.79
N ILE A 40 -0.70 4.00 -2.20
CA ILE A 40 -0.85 5.40 -1.77
C ILE A 40 -2.24 5.94 -2.17
N SER A 41 -2.69 5.66 -3.40
CA SER A 41 -4.01 6.11 -3.85
C SER A 41 -5.17 5.47 -3.09
N GLU A 42 -5.05 4.20 -2.69
CA GLU A 42 -6.09 3.54 -1.91
C GLU A 42 -6.10 4.05 -0.46
N LEU A 43 -4.93 4.38 0.11
CA LEU A 43 -4.82 5.03 1.43
C LEU A 43 -5.48 6.42 1.46
N ASP A 44 -5.24 7.22 0.42
CA ASP A 44 -5.85 8.54 0.27
C ASP A 44 -7.37 8.44 0.12
N LYS A 45 -7.85 7.43 -0.62
CA LYS A 45 -9.29 7.18 -0.82
C LYS A 45 -10.00 6.65 0.42
N LEU A 46 -9.33 5.85 1.25
CA LEU A 46 -9.89 5.42 2.54
C LEU A 46 -9.81 6.52 3.61
N ASP A 47 -9.18 7.66 3.30
CA ASP A 47 -8.99 8.78 4.22
C ASP A 47 -8.47 8.32 5.59
N ILE A 48 -7.51 7.39 5.57
CA ILE A 48 -7.01 6.72 6.80
C ILE A 48 -6.43 7.74 7.79
N TYR A 49 -5.95 8.87 7.27
CA TYR A 49 -5.46 9.99 8.06
C TYR A 49 -6.57 10.61 8.93
N SER A 50 -7.80 10.73 8.43
CA SER A 50 -8.92 11.25 9.22
C SER A 50 -9.37 10.27 10.30
N ILE A 51 -9.27 8.95 10.05
CA ILE A 51 -9.53 7.93 11.06
C ILE A 51 -8.52 8.03 12.21
N ILE A 52 -7.23 8.15 11.88
CA ILE A 52 -6.17 8.32 12.88
C ILE A 52 -6.37 9.63 13.64
N ALA A 53 -6.65 10.73 12.95
CA ALA A 53 -6.95 12.02 13.56
C ALA A 53 -8.12 11.90 14.55
N ASN A 54 -9.22 11.24 14.16
CA ASN A 54 -10.37 11.07 15.02
C ASN A 54 -10.05 10.20 16.25
N GLN A 55 -9.22 9.17 16.09
CA GLN A 55 -8.80 8.30 17.18
C GLN A 55 -7.80 8.97 18.15
N VAL A 56 -7.00 9.92 17.65
CA VAL A 56 -6.17 10.79 18.49
C VAL A 56 -7.07 11.78 19.25
N ARG A 57 -8.07 12.37 18.59
CA ARG A 57 -9.04 13.29 19.22
C ARG A 57 -9.79 12.64 20.38
N GLU A 58 -10.21 11.38 20.23
CA GLU A 58 -10.89 10.64 21.30
C GLU A 58 -10.01 10.40 22.54
N GLN A 59 -8.68 10.43 22.40
CA GLN A 59 -7.74 10.26 23.51
C GLN A 59 -7.39 11.57 24.23
N ILE A 60 -7.77 12.72 23.66
CA ILE A 60 -7.47 14.02 24.25
C ILE A 60 -8.62 14.39 25.20
N PRO A 61 -8.33 14.65 26.49
CA PRO A 61 -9.35 15.02 27.45
C PRO A 61 -10.03 16.33 26.99
N ALA A 62 -11.33 16.25 26.71
CA ALA A 62 -12.16 17.35 26.21
C ALA A 62 -12.50 18.40 27.30
N GLU A 63 -11.79 18.38 28.42
CA GLU A 63 -12.10 19.17 29.62
C GLU A 63 -11.83 20.67 29.42
N GLU A 64 -10.96 21.03 28.48
CA GLU A 64 -10.77 22.43 28.07
C GLU A 64 -10.88 22.61 26.54
N PRO A 65 -11.79 23.48 26.06
CA PRO A 65 -11.97 23.72 24.62
C PRO A 65 -10.72 24.28 23.93
N TYR A 66 -9.82 24.92 24.69
CA TYR A 66 -8.54 25.41 24.19
C TYR A 66 -7.57 24.27 23.84
N ILE A 67 -7.52 23.21 24.65
CA ILE A 67 -6.66 22.03 24.42
C ILE A 67 -7.15 21.24 23.20
N ALA A 68 -8.47 21.12 23.03
CA ALA A 68 -9.06 20.49 21.85
C ALA A 68 -8.74 21.26 20.56
N GLN A 69 -8.76 22.59 20.59
CA GLN A 69 -8.48 23.41 19.42
C GLN A 69 -7.00 23.36 19.01
N VAL A 70 -6.08 23.45 19.98
CA VAL A 70 -4.64 23.32 19.72
C VAL A 70 -4.29 21.92 19.21
N ALA A 71 -4.95 20.89 19.72
CA ALA A 71 -4.79 19.53 19.23
C ALA A 71 -5.25 19.37 17.77
N ASP A 72 -6.38 19.96 17.40
CA ASP A 72 -6.90 19.92 16.04
C ASP A 72 -5.97 20.60 15.04
N GLU A 73 -5.46 21.79 15.40
CA GLU A 73 -4.48 22.52 14.60
C GLU A 73 -3.19 21.70 14.45
N THR A 74 -2.71 21.08 15.53
CA THR A 74 -1.52 20.23 15.51
C THR A 74 -1.73 18.99 14.64
N ILE A 75 -2.89 18.34 14.70
CA ILE A 75 -3.21 17.17 13.87
C ILE A 75 -3.29 17.56 12.39
N ALA A 76 -3.92 18.69 12.08
CA ALA A 76 -4.00 19.21 10.72
C ALA A 76 -2.62 19.55 10.15
N ASP A 77 -1.72 20.10 10.98
CA ASP A 77 -0.34 20.41 10.60
C ASP A 77 0.52 19.15 10.44
N LEU A 78 0.22 18.06 11.16
CA LEU A 78 0.91 16.78 11.02
C LEU A 78 0.42 15.92 9.84
N GLU A 79 -0.79 16.15 9.33
CA GLU A 79 -1.37 15.37 8.25
C GLU A 79 -0.48 15.33 6.99
N PRO A 80 0.08 16.46 6.49
CA PRO A 80 0.97 16.46 5.33
C PRO A 80 2.26 15.65 5.56
N TRP A 81 2.88 15.81 6.74
CA TRP A 81 4.07 15.06 7.11
C TRP A 81 3.79 13.56 7.18
N LEU A 82 2.66 13.17 7.78
CA LEU A 82 2.26 11.76 7.90
C LEU A 82 2.01 11.13 6.53
N LYS A 83 1.42 11.88 5.58
CA LYS A 83 1.26 11.46 4.18
C LYS A 83 2.61 11.19 3.51
N GLU A 84 3.57 12.09 3.69
CA GLU A 84 4.91 11.96 3.10
C GLU A 84 5.70 10.78 3.71
N GLN A 85 5.63 10.59 5.02
CA GLN A 85 6.25 9.46 5.69
C GLN A 85 5.63 8.14 5.24
N THR A 86 4.30 8.08 5.15
CA THR A 86 3.58 6.90 4.68
C THR A 86 3.98 6.56 3.24
N ALA A 87 4.06 7.56 2.36
CA ALA A 87 4.53 7.37 1.00
C ALA A 87 5.98 6.81 0.98
N THR A 88 6.88 7.40 1.76
CA THR A 88 8.29 6.97 1.84
C THR A 88 8.42 5.52 2.30
N VAL A 89 7.68 5.13 3.34
CA VAL A 89 7.61 3.74 3.84
C VAL A 89 7.10 2.79 2.76
N ILE A 90 6.04 3.16 2.03
CA ILE A 90 5.45 2.35 0.97
C ILE A 90 6.43 2.19 -0.20
N TYR A 91 7.10 3.26 -0.62
CA TYR A 91 8.11 3.20 -1.68
C TYR A 91 9.27 2.28 -1.28
N GLY A 92 9.81 2.44 -0.06
CA GLY A 92 10.88 1.58 0.45
C GLY A 92 10.45 0.12 0.59
N GLY A 93 9.23 -0.13 1.09
CA GLY A 93 8.66 -1.46 1.21
C GLY A 93 8.44 -2.13 -0.15
N CYS A 94 7.89 -1.42 -1.13
CA CYS A 94 7.72 -1.95 -2.50
C CYS A 94 9.06 -2.23 -3.18
N ALA A 95 10.07 -1.36 -3.00
CA ALA A 95 11.41 -1.57 -3.54
C ALA A 95 12.09 -2.81 -2.91
N TYR A 96 11.93 -3.01 -1.60
CA TYR A 96 12.42 -4.20 -0.91
C TYR A 96 11.73 -5.48 -1.40
N LEU A 97 10.41 -5.47 -1.54
CA LEU A 97 9.66 -6.63 -2.04
C LEU A 97 9.99 -6.98 -3.49
N LYS A 98 10.41 -6.00 -4.29
CA LYS A 98 10.95 -6.22 -5.65
C LYS A 98 12.40 -6.70 -5.65
N GLY A 99 13.10 -6.58 -4.53
CA GLY A 99 14.53 -6.88 -4.42
C GLY A 99 15.43 -5.78 -4.97
N ASP A 100 14.90 -4.58 -5.23
CA ASP A 100 15.65 -3.46 -5.78
C ASP A 100 16.57 -2.80 -4.74
N GLN A 101 16.18 -2.83 -3.45
CA GLN A 101 16.94 -2.24 -2.34
C GLN A 101 16.76 -3.05 -1.04
N GLU A 102 17.78 -3.03 -0.16
CA GLU A 102 17.61 -3.53 1.21
C GLU A 102 16.64 -2.63 1.99
N LEU A 103 15.83 -3.22 2.88
CA LEU A 103 14.84 -2.48 3.65
C LEU A 103 15.54 -1.56 4.66
N ASN A 104 15.73 -0.30 4.30
CA ASN A 104 16.24 0.74 5.19
C ASN A 104 15.24 1.91 5.22
N ILE A 105 14.29 1.82 6.16
CA ILE A 105 13.27 2.85 6.39
C ILE A 105 13.80 3.77 7.49
N VAL A 106 14.08 5.03 7.12
CA VAL A 106 14.39 6.11 8.06
C VAL A 106 13.20 7.04 8.11
N ILE A 107 12.57 7.17 9.29
CA ILE A 107 11.46 8.11 9.53
C ILE A 107 12.05 9.35 10.21
N PRO A 108 12.37 10.43 9.47
CA PRO A 108 12.84 11.67 10.07
C PRO A 108 11.73 12.30 10.93
N LEU A 109 12.08 12.66 12.17
CA LEU A 109 11.17 13.33 13.11
C LEU A 109 11.13 14.86 12.90
N GLU A 110 11.95 15.39 11.99
CA GLU A 110 11.90 16.79 11.58
C GLU A 110 10.87 16.96 10.45
N GLN A 111 10.01 17.96 10.60
CA GLN A 111 9.17 18.47 9.53
C GLN A 111 10.10 19.21 8.53
N VAL A 112 10.14 18.76 7.28
CA VAL A 112 10.80 19.46 6.17
C VAL A 112 9.85 20.40 5.47
#